data_AF-A0A2S9JNU4-F1
#
_entry.id   AF-A0A2S9JNU4-F1
#
_cell.length_a   1.000
_cell.length_b   1.000
_cell.length_c   1.000
_cell.angle_alpha   90.00
_cell.angle_beta   90.00
_cell.angle_gamma   90.00
#
_symmetry.space_group_name_H-M   'P 1'
#
loop_
_entity.id
_entity.type
_entity.pdbx_description
1 polymer ?
#
loop_
_entity_poly.entity_id
_entity_poly.type
_entity_poly.pdbx_seq_one_letter_code
_entity_poly.pdbx_strand_id
1 'polypeptide(L)'
;MFGIEDIPKFILAFFVLLPVISAIHEGGHVFFAWLMGGKNIRITIGTGKPVFRWGLVEVRQYYFWYGFCTFDNITRQRTIANILIFSGGVLFNLLAAIAVILLVEKDILEEGLFAYQFTYFSLYYIFFALIPIPFPDGGYSDGRIILDLIRGKENIITPRVYYVRWDQDGNQWRVFDDQEELIASYEGKMEALNKANEVARSNRPSMVMNSKGGKETEISNYPRIPL
;
A
#
# COMPACT_ATOMS: atom_id res chain seq x y z
N MET A 1 1.00 36.59 12.88
CA MET A 1 2.01 36.70 11.81
C MET A 1 3.13 35.73 12.16
N PHE A 2 3.65 34.98 11.19
CA PHE A 2 4.71 34.00 11.43
C PHE A 2 6.01 34.71 11.81
N GLY A 3 6.52 34.45 13.03
CA GLY A 3 7.75 35.02 13.54
C GLY A 3 8.92 34.03 13.48
N ILE A 4 10.14 34.51 13.71
CA ILE A 4 11.33 33.65 13.83
C ILE A 4 11.17 32.64 14.98
N GLU A 5 10.45 33.04 16.03
CA GLU A 5 10.14 32.19 17.19
C GLU A 5 9.20 31.01 16.86
N ASP A 6 8.56 31.04 15.68
CA ASP A 6 7.69 29.94 15.22
C ASP A 6 8.46 28.89 14.40
N ILE A 7 9.73 29.16 14.02
CA ILE A 7 10.57 28.22 13.29
C ILE A 7 10.76 26.90 14.06
N PRO A 8 11.09 26.90 15.37
CA PRO A 8 11.20 25.65 16.13
C PRO A 8 9.88 24.86 16.19
N LYS A 9 8.74 25.56 16.31
CA LYS A 9 7.40 24.95 16.31
C LYS A 9 7.09 24.32 14.96
N PHE A 10 7.47 24.98 13.87
CA PHE A 10 7.33 24.46 12.51
C PHE A 10 8.20 23.21 12.29
N ILE A 11 9.45 23.21 12.76
CA ILE A 11 10.34 22.05 12.71
C ILE A 11 9.72 20.88 13.49
N LEU A 12 9.20 21.12 14.70
CA LEU A 12 8.54 20.08 15.48
C LEU A 12 7.31 19.52 14.76
N ALA A 13 6.46 20.37 14.18
CA ALA A 13 5.32 19.93 13.40
C ALA A 13 5.75 19.07 12.19
N PHE A 14 6.78 19.50 11.48
CA PHE A 14 7.23 18.81 10.27
C PHE A 14 7.90 17.46 10.57
N PHE A 15 8.75 17.38 11.59
CA PHE A 15 9.54 16.18 11.89
C PHE A 15 8.93 15.25 12.93
N VAL A 16 7.89 15.68 13.66
CA VAL A 16 7.22 14.83 14.67
C VAL A 16 5.75 14.66 14.32
N LEU A 17 5.03 15.76 14.16
CA LEU A 17 3.57 15.70 13.99
C LEU A 17 3.16 15.04 12.66
N LEU A 18 3.77 15.43 11.54
CA LEU A 18 3.48 14.84 10.23
C LEU A 18 3.79 13.33 10.19
N PRO A 19 4.95 12.84 10.67
CA PRO A 19 5.19 11.40 10.79
C PRO A 19 4.16 10.66 11.65
N VAL A 20 3.68 11.26 12.74
CA VAL A 20 2.63 10.65 13.58
C VAL A 20 1.33 10.54 12.80
N ILE A 21 0.91 11.60 12.10
CA ILE A 21 -0.32 11.59 11.28
C ILE A 21 -0.20 10.58 10.13
N SER A 22 0.95 10.54 9.45
CA SER A 22 1.23 9.54 8.42
C SER A 22 1.19 8.12 8.99
N ALA A 23 1.76 7.88 10.17
CA ALA A 23 1.71 6.57 10.81
C ALA A 23 0.28 6.14 11.19
N ILE A 24 -0.56 7.08 11.65
CA ILE A 24 -1.99 6.81 11.91
C ILE A 24 -2.71 6.44 10.61
N HIS A 25 -2.44 7.18 9.54
CA HIS A 25 -2.98 6.90 8.21
C HIS A 25 -2.59 5.50 7.70
N GLU A 26 -1.30 5.18 7.66
CA GLU A 26 -0.84 3.85 7.25
C GLU A 26 -1.34 2.74 8.18
N GLY A 27 -1.48 3.05 9.48
CA GLY A 27 -2.10 2.16 10.45
C GLY A 27 -3.54 1.78 10.10
N GLY A 28 -4.30 2.71 9.54
CA GLY A 28 -5.64 2.46 9.03
C GLY A 28 -5.64 1.47 7.86
N HIS A 29 -4.74 1.64 6.89
CA HIS A 29 -4.59 0.68 5.79
C HIS A 29 -4.23 -0.72 6.31
N VAL A 30 -3.27 -0.81 7.25
CA VAL A 30 -2.87 -2.08 7.84
C VAL A 30 -4.00 -2.75 8.59
N PHE A 31 -4.77 -1.99 9.37
CA PHE A 31 -5.90 -2.54 10.12
C PHE A 31 -6.91 -3.22 9.18
N PHE A 32 -7.32 -2.55 8.11
CA PHE A 32 -8.26 -3.12 7.15
C PHE A 32 -7.62 -4.21 6.28
N ALA A 33 -6.33 -4.09 5.92
CA ALA A 33 -5.65 -5.14 5.17
C ALA A 33 -5.60 -6.43 5.98
N TRP A 34 -5.30 -6.34 7.28
CA TRP A 34 -5.34 -7.48 8.19
C TRP A 34 -6.75 -8.02 8.36
N LEU A 35 -7.75 -7.16 8.56
CA LEU A 35 -9.16 -7.56 8.72
C LEU A 35 -9.69 -8.32 7.50
N MET A 36 -9.27 -7.91 6.29
CA MET A 36 -9.67 -8.55 5.03
C MET A 36 -8.82 -9.79 4.67
N GLY A 37 -7.90 -10.21 5.54
CA GLY A 37 -7.07 -11.40 5.35
C GLY A 37 -5.86 -11.20 4.43
N GLY A 38 -5.40 -9.96 4.29
CA GLY A 38 -4.17 -9.62 3.59
C GLY A 38 -2.95 -10.31 4.21
N LYS A 39 -1.99 -10.69 3.37
CA LYS A 39 -0.74 -11.35 3.76
C LYS A 39 0.45 -10.43 3.50
N ASN A 40 1.57 -10.72 4.15
CA ASN A 40 2.84 -9.99 4.01
C ASN A 40 2.69 -8.46 4.16
N ILE A 41 1.81 -8.02 5.07
CA ILE A 41 1.54 -6.61 5.33
C ILE A 41 2.80 -5.94 5.89
N ARG A 42 3.17 -4.81 5.31
CA ARG A 42 4.34 -4.01 5.69
C ARG A 42 4.03 -2.53 5.59
N ILE A 43 4.36 -1.79 6.64
CA ILE A 43 4.38 -0.33 6.68
C ILE A 43 5.79 0.13 6.40
N THR A 44 5.96 0.99 5.42
CA THR A 44 7.23 1.68 5.18
C THR A 44 7.04 3.16 5.48
N ILE A 45 7.79 3.68 6.45
CA ILE A 45 7.83 5.09 6.82
C ILE A 45 9.11 5.68 6.25
N GLY A 46 8.95 6.54 5.26
CA GLY A 46 10.00 7.29 4.60
C GLY A 46 10.40 6.78 3.23
N THR A 47 11.37 7.49 2.66
CA THR A 47 12.07 7.09 1.43
C THR A 47 13.57 6.97 1.63
N GLY A 48 14.28 6.42 0.65
CA GLY A 48 15.71 6.14 0.71
C GLY A 48 16.07 4.79 1.31
N LYS A 49 17.29 4.66 1.85
CA LYS A 49 17.78 3.39 2.39
C LYS A 49 17.05 3.03 3.69
N PRO A 50 16.75 1.74 3.95
CA PRO A 50 16.21 1.31 5.23
C PRO A 50 17.23 1.57 6.33
N VAL A 51 16.80 2.24 7.40
CA VAL A 51 17.60 2.51 8.60
C VAL A 51 17.24 1.51 9.69
N PHE A 52 15.96 1.18 9.80
CA PHE A 52 15.43 0.28 10.80
C PHE A 52 14.34 -0.61 10.21
N ARG A 53 14.35 -1.89 10.58
CA ARG A 53 13.31 -2.85 10.20
C ARG A 53 12.97 -3.70 11.41
N TRP A 54 11.70 -3.66 11.82
CA TRP A 54 11.21 -4.47 12.92
C TRP A 54 9.78 -4.94 12.67
N GLY A 55 9.60 -6.25 12.57
CA GLY A 55 8.31 -6.86 12.25
C GLY A 55 7.72 -6.33 10.95
N LEU A 56 6.53 -5.75 11.06
CA LEU A 56 5.78 -5.14 9.94
C LEU A 56 6.23 -3.72 9.59
N VAL A 57 7.10 -3.08 10.38
CA VAL A 57 7.50 -1.68 10.20
C VAL A 57 8.91 -1.58 9.62
N GLU A 58 9.05 -0.80 8.56
CA GLU A 58 10.32 -0.38 7.95
C GLU A 58 10.44 1.15 8.03
N VAL A 59 11.48 1.66 8.67
CA VAL A 59 11.79 3.09 8.71
C VAL A 59 12.99 3.38 7.82
N ARG A 60 12.86 4.38 6.95
CA ARG A 60 13.88 4.80 5.99
C ARG A 60 14.47 6.17 6.33
N GLN A 61 15.59 6.50 5.69
CA GLN A 61 16.37 7.71 5.97
C GLN A 61 15.54 8.99 5.98
N TYR A 62 14.64 9.15 5.01
CA TYR A 62 13.76 10.31 4.91
C TYR A 62 12.36 9.99 5.42
N TYR A 63 12.25 9.61 6.70
CA TYR A 63 11.02 9.15 7.36
C TYR A 63 9.87 10.18 7.33
N PHE A 64 10.20 11.46 7.24
CA PHE A 64 9.24 12.57 7.24
C PHE A 64 8.64 12.87 5.85
N TRP A 65 9.07 12.18 4.80
CA TRP A 65 8.68 12.50 3.42
C TRP A 65 7.38 11.81 2.99
N TYR A 66 7.34 10.48 3.03
CA TYR A 66 6.18 9.65 2.61
C TYR A 66 6.09 8.41 3.48
N GLY A 67 4.88 7.92 3.72
CA GLY A 67 4.61 6.59 4.24
C GLY A 67 3.85 5.78 3.20
N PHE A 68 4.00 4.46 3.19
CA PHE A 68 3.17 3.58 2.37
C PHE A 68 3.02 2.19 2.97
N CYS A 69 1.86 1.58 2.75
CA CYS A 69 1.53 0.23 3.15
C CYS A 69 1.54 -0.71 1.95
N THR A 70 2.29 -1.82 2.05
CA THR A 70 2.25 -2.90 1.05
C THR A 70 1.65 -4.14 1.65
N PHE A 71 0.78 -4.82 0.92
CA PHE A 71 0.17 -6.09 1.31
C PHE A 71 -0.04 -6.93 0.05
N ASP A 72 -0.05 -8.26 0.18
CA ASP A 72 -0.27 -9.16 -0.96
C ASP A 72 -1.63 -8.92 -1.62
N ASN A 73 -1.71 -9.18 -2.92
CA ASN A 73 -2.96 -9.03 -3.68
C ASN A 73 -4.08 -9.87 -3.04
N ILE A 74 -5.17 -9.20 -2.64
CA ILE A 74 -6.31 -9.86 -2.00
C ILE A 74 -7.11 -10.61 -3.05
N THR A 75 -7.41 -11.89 -2.79
CA THR A 75 -8.13 -12.76 -3.74
C THR A 75 -9.64 -12.80 -3.51
N ARG A 76 -10.11 -12.66 -2.26
CA ARG A 76 -11.52 -12.75 -1.86
C ARG A 76 -12.16 -11.37 -1.73
N GLN A 77 -13.36 -11.19 -2.31
CA GLN A 77 -14.13 -9.93 -2.26
C GLN A 77 -13.28 -8.68 -2.55
N ARG A 78 -12.44 -8.78 -3.60
CA ARG A 78 -11.32 -7.86 -3.85
C ARG A 78 -11.75 -6.40 -3.89
N THR A 79 -12.86 -6.10 -4.53
CA THR A 79 -13.38 -4.74 -4.68
C THR A 79 -13.73 -4.12 -3.33
N ILE A 80 -14.57 -4.79 -2.52
CA ILE A 80 -14.96 -4.30 -1.19
C ILE A 80 -13.74 -4.26 -0.26
N ALA A 81 -12.89 -5.28 -0.30
CA ALA A 81 -11.68 -5.34 0.51
C ALA A 81 -10.76 -4.15 0.25
N ASN A 82 -10.46 -3.86 -1.02
CA ASN A 82 -9.62 -2.73 -1.38
C ASN A 82 -10.30 -1.39 -1.06
N ILE A 83 -11.62 -1.23 -1.29
CA ILE A 83 -12.33 -0.01 -0.88
C ILE A 83 -12.15 0.24 0.63
N LEU A 84 -12.33 -0.78 1.47
CA LEU A 84 -12.14 -0.66 2.91
C LEU A 84 -10.70 -0.34 3.29
N ILE A 85 -9.73 -1.00 2.65
CA ILE A 85 -8.31 -0.75 2.89
C ILE A 85 -7.94 0.69 2.55
N PHE A 86 -8.26 1.15 1.35
CA PHE A 86 -7.97 2.52 0.91
C PHE A 86 -8.76 3.57 1.68
N SER A 87 -9.93 3.22 2.21
CA SER A 87 -10.67 4.13 3.11
C SER A 87 -10.10 4.16 4.53
N GLY A 88 -9.27 3.17 4.89
CA GLY A 88 -8.75 2.96 6.23
C GLY A 88 -7.93 4.13 6.76
N GLY A 89 -6.99 4.64 5.96
CA GLY A 89 -6.12 5.74 6.39
C GLY A 89 -6.90 7.04 6.62
N VAL A 90 -7.87 7.33 5.75
CA VAL A 90 -8.79 8.46 5.93
C VAL A 90 -9.62 8.31 7.19
N LEU A 91 -10.20 7.13 7.41
CA LEU A 91 -11.04 6.85 8.58
C LEU A 91 -10.24 6.99 9.88
N PHE A 92 -9.02 6.45 9.94
CA PHE A 92 -8.20 6.49 11.14
C PHE A 92 -7.73 7.91 11.48
N ASN A 93 -7.32 8.69 10.48
CA ASN A 93 -7.00 10.11 10.71
C ASN A 93 -8.23 10.90 11.16
N LEU A 94 -9.41 10.60 10.62
CA LEU A 94 -10.65 11.28 11.01
C LEU A 94 -11.01 10.95 12.46
N LEU A 95 -10.96 9.67 12.83
CA LEU A 95 -11.19 9.22 14.19
C LEU A 95 -10.17 9.80 15.17
N ALA A 96 -8.90 9.89 14.79
CA ALA A 96 -7.86 10.50 15.62
C ALA A 96 -8.10 12.01 15.82
N ALA A 97 -8.46 12.73 14.75
CA ALA A 97 -8.80 14.15 14.84
C ALA A 97 -10.01 14.39 15.75
N ILE A 98 -11.08 13.61 15.60
CA ILE A 98 -12.26 13.67 16.46
C ILE A 98 -11.87 13.35 17.92
N ALA A 99 -11.04 12.34 18.15
CA ALA A 99 -10.58 12.00 19.49
C ALA A 99 -9.82 13.16 20.15
N VAL A 100 -8.93 13.84 19.41
CA VAL A 100 -8.21 15.02 19.93
C VAL A 100 -9.17 16.16 20.25
N ILE A 101 -10.14 16.46 19.38
CA ILE A 101 -11.17 17.48 19.65
C ILE A 101 -11.94 17.17 20.94
N LEU A 102 -12.38 15.92 21.12
CA LEU A 102 -13.11 15.49 22.31
C LEU A 102 -12.26 15.53 23.59
N LEU A 103 -10.96 15.29 23.49
CA LEU A 103 -10.04 15.40 24.64
C LEU A 103 -9.84 16.85 25.07
N VAL A 104 -9.80 17.78 24.12
CA VAL A 104 -9.75 19.23 24.41
C VAL A 104 -11.06 19.70 25.02
N GLU A 105 -12.21 19.30 24.46
CA GLU A 105 -13.54 19.68 24.97
C GLU A 105 -13.77 19.21 26.42
N LYS A 106 -13.13 18.11 26.83
CA LYS A 106 -13.23 17.55 28.19
C LYS A 106 -12.15 18.08 29.15
N ASP A 107 -11.38 19.07 28.76
CA ASP A 107 -10.25 19.62 29.53
C ASP A 107 -9.20 18.55 29.91
N ILE A 108 -9.13 17.44 29.16
CA ILE A 108 -8.13 16.37 29.37
C ILE A 108 -6.82 16.74 28.66
N LEU A 109 -6.93 17.38 27.49
CA LEU A 109 -5.82 17.90 26.71
C LEU A 109 -5.93 19.42 26.65
N GLU A 110 -4.84 20.14 26.96
CA GLU A 110 -4.84 21.59 26.86
C GLU A 110 -5.14 22.05 25.42
N GLU A 111 -5.99 23.06 25.30
CA GLU A 111 -6.19 23.76 24.03
C GLU A 111 -4.90 24.50 23.67
N GLY A 112 -4.06 23.81 22.88
CA GLY A 112 -2.73 24.27 22.53
C GLY A 112 -2.45 24.12 21.05
N LEU A 113 -1.33 24.71 20.65
CA LEU A 113 -0.85 24.67 19.26
C LEU A 113 -0.75 23.23 18.73
N PHE A 114 -0.40 22.26 19.58
CA PHE A 114 -0.33 20.85 19.21
C PHE A 114 -1.70 20.30 18.76
N ALA A 115 -2.75 20.48 19.57
CA ALA A 115 -4.09 19.97 19.26
C ALA A 115 -4.65 20.62 17.99
N TYR A 116 -4.42 21.93 17.83
CA TYR A 116 -4.80 22.66 16.63
C TYR A 116 -4.06 22.16 15.39
N GLN A 117 -2.73 22.07 15.44
CA GLN A 117 -1.92 21.60 14.32
C GLN A 117 -2.24 20.14 13.98
N PHE A 118 -2.40 19.27 14.99
CA PHE A 118 -2.72 17.86 14.77
C PHE A 118 -4.02 17.72 14.00
N THR A 119 -5.07 18.39 14.46
CA THR A 119 -6.39 18.36 13.83
C THR A 119 -6.33 18.94 12.42
N TYR A 120 -5.67 20.09 12.24
CA TYR A 120 -5.52 20.73 10.93
C TYR A 120 -4.77 19.86 9.92
N PHE A 121 -3.60 19.34 10.30
CA PHE A 121 -2.82 18.48 9.41
C PHE A 121 -3.49 17.12 9.17
N SER A 122 -4.26 16.58 10.12
CA SER A 122 -5.03 15.36 9.91
C SER A 122 -6.13 15.56 8.85
N LEU A 123 -6.88 16.67 8.95
CA LEU A 123 -7.89 17.04 7.95
C LEU A 123 -7.26 17.35 6.59
N TYR A 124 -6.12 18.04 6.58
CA TYR A 124 -5.32 18.25 5.37
C TYR A 124 -4.94 16.92 4.72
N TYR A 125 -4.40 15.96 5.49
CA TYR A 125 -4.03 14.63 5.00
C TYR A 125 -5.22 13.88 4.43
N ILE A 126 -6.37 13.89 5.13
CA ILE A 126 -7.63 13.30 4.66
C ILE A 126 -8.06 13.89 3.32
N PHE A 127 -8.01 15.21 3.19
CA PHE A 127 -8.39 15.89 1.96
C PHE A 127 -7.54 15.41 0.78
N PHE A 128 -6.21 15.42 0.90
CA PHE A 128 -5.32 14.98 -0.18
C PHE A 128 -5.40 13.48 -0.47
N ALA A 129 -5.66 12.65 0.55
CA ALA A 129 -5.90 11.22 0.35
C ALA A 129 -7.19 10.97 -0.46
N LEU A 130 -8.25 11.73 -0.21
CA LEU A 130 -9.55 11.55 -0.88
C LEU A 130 -9.66 12.20 -2.26
N ILE A 131 -8.84 13.20 -2.59
CA ILE A 131 -8.89 13.80 -3.92
C ILE A 131 -8.44 12.76 -4.96
N PRO A 132 -9.27 12.44 -5.98
CA PRO A 132 -8.98 11.36 -6.91
C PRO A 132 -7.97 11.75 -8.01
N ILE A 133 -6.70 11.91 -7.62
CA ILE A 133 -5.59 12.29 -8.49
C ILE A 133 -4.67 11.10 -8.82
N PRO A 134 -4.20 10.98 -10.08
CA PRO A 134 -3.04 10.18 -10.45
C PRO A 134 -1.73 10.89 -10.14
N PHE A 135 -0.78 10.17 -9.56
CA PHE A 135 0.55 10.70 -9.30
C PHE A 135 1.49 10.53 -10.50
N PRO A 136 2.51 11.40 -10.67
CA PRO A 136 3.43 11.35 -11.81
C PRO A 136 4.24 10.05 -11.92
N ASP A 137 4.39 9.32 -10.82
CA ASP A 137 5.10 8.04 -10.73
C ASP A 137 4.24 6.82 -11.14
N GLY A 138 2.98 7.05 -11.55
CA GLY A 138 2.03 5.99 -11.88
C GLY A 138 1.24 5.45 -10.68
N GLY A 139 1.47 6.00 -9.49
CA GLY A 139 0.66 5.79 -8.29
C GLY A 139 -0.71 6.48 -8.39
N TYR A 140 -1.59 6.13 -7.45
CA TYR A 140 -2.90 6.77 -7.30
C TYR A 140 -3.11 7.12 -5.83
N SER A 141 -3.75 8.27 -5.59
CA SER A 141 -4.36 8.58 -4.29
C SER A 141 -5.41 7.52 -3.90
N ASP A 142 -5.66 7.37 -2.60
CA ASP A 142 -6.69 6.48 -2.07
C ASP A 142 -8.06 6.75 -2.71
N GLY A 143 -8.44 8.03 -2.75
CA GLY A 143 -9.70 8.47 -3.32
C GLY A 143 -9.84 8.11 -4.80
N ARG A 144 -8.73 8.10 -5.55
CA ARG A 144 -8.76 7.67 -6.96
C ARG A 144 -9.03 6.17 -7.05
N ILE A 145 -8.38 5.36 -6.23
CA ILE A 145 -8.60 3.91 -6.21
C ILE A 145 -10.03 3.60 -5.80
N ILE A 146 -10.52 4.20 -4.71
CA ILE A 146 -11.90 4.04 -4.23
C ILE A 146 -12.90 4.40 -5.33
N LEU A 147 -12.73 5.55 -5.98
CA LEU A 147 -13.63 6.00 -7.04
C LEU A 147 -13.63 5.06 -8.25
N ASP A 148 -12.46 4.60 -8.69
CA ASP A 148 -12.36 3.68 -9.82
C ASP A 148 -12.99 2.32 -9.48
N LEU A 149 -12.85 1.81 -8.25
CA LEU A 149 -13.51 0.58 -7.79
C LEU A 149 -15.03 0.73 -7.71
N ILE A 150 -15.54 1.86 -7.20
CA ILE A 150 -16.99 2.15 -7.18
C ILE A 150 -17.56 2.22 -8.60
N ARG A 151 -16.75 2.68 -9.57
CA ARG A 151 -17.10 2.70 -11.01
C ARG A 151 -16.94 1.34 -11.70
N GLY A 152 -16.62 0.27 -10.97
CA GLY A 152 -16.49 -1.08 -11.51
C GLY A 152 -15.20 -1.33 -12.29
N LYS A 153 -14.19 -0.46 -12.18
CA LYS A 153 -12.88 -0.66 -12.83
C LYS A 153 -12.02 -1.59 -11.99
N GLU A 154 -12.31 -2.88 -12.01
CA GLU A 154 -11.55 -3.85 -11.18
C GLU A 154 -10.14 -4.14 -11.72
N ASN A 155 -9.85 -3.74 -12.97
CA ASN A 155 -8.56 -3.92 -13.62
C ASN A 155 -7.40 -3.21 -12.89
N ILE A 156 -7.67 -2.18 -12.09
CA ILE A 156 -6.63 -1.47 -11.32
C ILE A 156 -6.09 -2.25 -10.11
N ILE A 157 -6.84 -3.26 -9.65
CA ILE A 157 -6.48 -4.12 -8.51
C ILE A 157 -6.34 -5.60 -8.92
N THR A 158 -6.75 -5.97 -10.13
CA THR A 158 -6.69 -7.35 -10.59
C THR A 158 -5.24 -7.69 -10.96
N PRO A 159 -4.59 -8.63 -10.25
CA PRO A 159 -3.22 -9.02 -10.56
C PRO A 159 -3.18 -9.81 -11.87
N ARG A 160 -2.18 -9.52 -12.71
CA ARG A 160 -1.83 -10.40 -13.84
C ARG A 160 -1.24 -11.70 -13.30
N VAL A 161 -1.68 -12.84 -13.83
CA VAL A 161 -1.23 -14.15 -13.36
C VAL A 161 -0.31 -14.77 -14.39
N TYR A 162 0.90 -15.13 -13.96
CA TYR A 162 1.88 -15.83 -14.79
C TYR A 162 1.97 -17.28 -14.34
N TYR A 163 1.74 -18.21 -15.25
CA TYR A 163 1.76 -19.64 -14.95
C TYR A 163 3.08 -20.26 -15.37
N VAL A 164 3.68 -21.04 -14.46
CA VAL A 164 4.80 -21.93 -14.79
C VAL A 164 4.27 -23.35 -14.82
N ARG A 165 4.35 -23.99 -16.00
CA ARG A 165 3.84 -25.34 -16.23
C ARG A 165 4.92 -26.21 -16.87
N TRP A 166 4.90 -27.51 -16.56
CA TRP A 166 5.74 -28.48 -17.25
C TRP A 166 5.00 -29.00 -18.48
N ASP A 167 5.63 -28.87 -19.66
CA ASP A 167 5.13 -29.46 -20.89
C ASP A 167 5.69 -30.87 -21.06
N GLN A 168 4.78 -31.85 -21.14
CA GLN A 168 5.14 -33.26 -21.32
C GLN A 168 5.58 -33.56 -22.75
N ASP A 169 5.04 -32.86 -23.75
CA ASP A 169 5.31 -33.13 -25.17
C ASP A 169 6.69 -32.58 -25.59
N GLY A 170 7.05 -31.41 -25.07
CA GLY A 170 8.32 -30.75 -25.33
C GLY A 170 9.42 -31.01 -24.30
N ASN A 171 9.16 -31.77 -23.23
CA ASN A 171 10.08 -32.03 -22.12
C ASN A 171 10.74 -30.75 -21.54
N GLN A 172 9.95 -29.68 -21.38
CA GLN A 172 10.44 -28.35 -21.02
C GLN A 172 9.45 -27.60 -20.12
N TRP A 173 9.95 -26.69 -19.29
CA TRP A 173 9.15 -25.77 -18.51
C TRP A 173 8.73 -24.57 -19.36
N ARG A 174 7.44 -24.25 -19.36
CA ARG A 174 6.86 -23.14 -20.08
C ARG A 174 6.27 -22.11 -19.13
N VAL A 175 6.43 -20.83 -19.51
CA VAL A 175 5.86 -19.69 -18.82
C VAL A 175 4.74 -19.13 -19.69
N PHE A 176 3.54 -19.01 -19.11
CA PHE A 176 2.36 -18.45 -19.76
C PHE A 176 1.92 -17.18 -19.05
N ASP A 177 1.27 -16.28 -19.78
CA ASP A 177 0.56 -15.13 -19.20
C ASP A 177 -0.88 -15.48 -18.78
N ASP A 178 -1.66 -14.45 -18.44
CA ASP A 178 -3.06 -14.57 -18.00
C ASP A 178 -4.01 -14.92 -19.15
N GLN A 179 -3.57 -14.81 -20.40
CA GLN A 179 -4.31 -15.18 -21.62
C GLN A 179 -3.89 -16.57 -22.14
N GLU A 180 -3.06 -17.29 -21.40
CA GLU A 180 -2.44 -18.56 -21.80
C GLU A 180 -1.52 -18.43 -23.02
N GLU A 181 -1.02 -17.24 -23.34
CA GLU A 181 -0.01 -17.06 -24.36
C GLU A 181 1.38 -17.46 -23.84
N LEU A 182 2.15 -18.14 -24.68
CA LEU A 182 3.48 -18.61 -24.34
C LEU A 182 4.47 -17.44 -24.34
N ILE A 183 5.04 -17.13 -23.17
CA ILE A 183 6.07 -16.10 -23.02
C ILE A 183 7.46 -16.67 -23.33
N ALA A 184 7.79 -17.81 -22.73
CA ALA A 184 9.11 -18.42 -22.82
C ALA A 184 9.10 -19.90 -22.44
N SER A 185 10.08 -20.65 -22.94
CA SER A 185 10.30 -22.05 -22.60
C SER A 185 11.75 -22.28 -22.18
N TYR A 186 11.97 -23.14 -21.19
CA TYR A 186 13.27 -23.45 -20.61
C TYR A 186 13.36 -24.93 -20.23
N GLU A 187 14.55 -25.53 -20.29
CA GLU A 187 14.76 -26.90 -19.82
C GLU A 187 14.72 -26.97 -18.29
N GLY A 188 15.25 -25.94 -17.62
CA GLY A 188 15.31 -25.84 -16.17
C GLY A 188 14.09 -25.16 -15.54
N LYS A 189 13.51 -25.78 -14.50
CA LYS A 189 12.42 -25.18 -13.70
C LYS A 189 12.80 -23.81 -13.14
N MET A 190 14.03 -23.68 -12.66
CA MET A 190 14.51 -22.47 -12.00
C MET A 190 14.65 -21.29 -12.97
N GLU A 191 15.02 -21.57 -14.22
CA GLU A 191 15.11 -20.54 -15.28
C GLU A 191 13.72 -20.03 -15.67
N ALA A 192 12.76 -20.94 -15.87
CA ALA A 192 11.37 -20.59 -16.09
C ALA A 192 10.78 -19.77 -14.93
N LEU A 193 11.08 -20.16 -13.68
CA LEU A 193 10.66 -19.40 -12.50
C LEU A 193 11.30 -18.02 -12.43
N ASN A 194 12.60 -17.90 -12.71
CA ASN A 194 13.28 -16.62 -12.73
C ASN A 194 12.68 -15.69 -13.78
N LYS A 195 12.38 -16.22 -14.98
CA LYS A 195 11.74 -15.45 -16.04
C LYS A 195 10.33 -15.01 -15.66
N ALA A 196 9.51 -15.91 -15.11
CA ALA A 196 8.17 -15.60 -14.64
C ALA A 196 8.20 -14.52 -13.55
N ASN A 197 9.13 -14.61 -12.60
CA ASN A 197 9.30 -13.60 -11.56
C ASN A 197 9.78 -12.25 -12.10
N GLU A 198 10.69 -12.25 -13.08
CA GLU A 198 11.16 -11.03 -13.76
C GLU A 198 9.99 -10.30 -14.45
N VAL A 199 9.22 -11.03 -15.28
CA VAL A 199 8.08 -10.47 -16.00
C VAL A 199 6.99 -10.00 -15.04
N ALA A 200 6.69 -10.81 -14.01
CA ALA A 200 5.71 -10.45 -12.99
C ALA A 200 6.12 -9.16 -12.26
N ARG A 201 7.38 -9.02 -11.83
CA ARG A 201 7.87 -7.82 -11.13
C ARG A 201 7.71 -6.55 -11.94
N SER A 202 7.87 -6.62 -13.26
CA SER A 202 7.71 -5.49 -14.18
C SER A 202 6.26 -5.13 -14.47
N ASN A 203 5.31 -6.02 -14.18
CA ASN A 203 3.89 -5.88 -14.51
C ASN A 203 2.97 -5.89 -13.27
N ARG A 204 3.34 -5.15 -12.21
CA ARG A 204 2.54 -5.07 -10.98
C ARG A 204 1.18 -4.40 -11.20
N PRO A 205 0.10 -4.80 -10.50
CA PRO A 205 0.03 -5.97 -9.61
C PRO A 205 0.07 -7.28 -10.39
N SER A 206 0.79 -8.28 -9.87
CA SER A 206 0.94 -9.58 -10.52
C SER A 206 1.22 -10.73 -9.55
N MET A 207 1.03 -11.95 -10.01
CA MET A 207 1.29 -13.18 -9.26
C MET A 207 1.94 -14.22 -10.16
N VAL A 208 2.75 -15.10 -9.57
CA VAL A 208 3.31 -16.28 -10.22
C VAL A 208 2.70 -17.52 -9.60
N MET A 209 2.09 -18.37 -10.42
CA MET A 209 1.46 -19.61 -10.00
C MET A 209 2.12 -20.81 -10.69
N ASN A 210 2.30 -21.90 -9.95
CA ASN A 210 2.66 -23.19 -10.51
C ASN A 210 1.38 -23.96 -10.77
N SER A 211 1.17 -24.44 -11.99
CA SER A 211 0.05 -25.34 -12.29
C SER A 211 0.59 -26.75 -12.52
N LYS A 212 0.26 -27.66 -11.60
CA LYS A 212 0.61 -29.08 -11.71
C LYS A 212 -0.63 -29.94 -11.50
N GLY A 213 -1.07 -30.62 -12.56
CA GLY A 213 -2.20 -31.56 -12.51
C GLY A 213 -3.53 -30.91 -12.07
N GLY A 214 -3.82 -29.70 -12.54
CA GLY A 214 -5.04 -28.97 -12.21
C GLY A 214 -5.06 -28.31 -10.82
N LYS A 215 -4.00 -28.46 -10.03
CA LYS A 215 -3.80 -27.69 -8.80
C LYS A 215 -2.86 -26.52 -9.06
N GLU A 216 -3.36 -25.33 -8.77
CA GLU A 216 -2.60 -24.08 -8.82
C GLU A 216 -2.06 -23.75 -7.43
N THR A 217 -0.74 -23.58 -7.33
CA THR A 217 -0.09 -23.15 -6.09
C THR A 217 0.62 -21.82 -6.31
N GLU A 218 0.27 -20.82 -5.50
CA GLU A 218 0.93 -19.51 -5.48
C GLU A 218 2.41 -19.67 -5.11
N ILE A 219 3.30 -19.10 -5.94
CA ILE A 219 4.75 -19.10 -5.72
C ILE A 219 5.20 -17.73 -5.23
N SER A 220 4.77 -16.67 -5.93
CA SER A 220 5.17 -15.29 -5.67
C SER A 220 4.00 -14.35 -5.85
N ASN A 221 3.89 -13.35 -4.97
CA ASN A 221 2.92 -12.27 -5.05
C ASN A 221 3.66 -10.93 -5.18
N TYR A 222 3.30 -10.14 -6.19
CA TYR A 222 3.87 -8.82 -6.40
C TYR A 222 2.72 -7.80 -6.36
N PRO A 223 2.48 -7.20 -5.19
CA PRO A 223 1.44 -6.21 -5.06
C PRO A 223 1.81 -4.93 -5.79
N ARG A 224 0.81 -4.05 -5.95
CA ARG A 224 1.01 -2.72 -6.51
C ARG A 224 1.93 -1.89 -5.59
N ILE A 225 2.90 -1.20 -6.19
CA ILE A 225 3.79 -0.23 -5.52
C ILE A 225 3.91 0.99 -6.46
N PRO A 226 3.94 2.24 -5.98
CA PRO A 226 3.73 2.67 -4.60
C PRO A 226 2.26 3.03 -4.36
N LEU A 227 1.84 2.91 -3.11
CA LEU A 227 0.90 3.89 -2.58
C LEU A 227 1.70 5.11 -2.15
#